data_AF-W5TNK7-F1
#
_entry.id   AF-W5TNK7-F1
#
_cell.length_a   1.000
_cell.length_b   1.000
_cell.length_c   1.000
_cell.angle_alpha   90.00
_cell.angle_beta   90.00
_cell.angle_gamma   90.00
#
_symmetry.space_group_name_H-M   'P 1'
#
loop_
_entity.id
_entity.type
_entity.pdbx_description
1 polymer ?
#
loop_
_entity_poly.entity_id
_entity_poly.type
_entity_poly.pdbx_seq_one_letter_code
_entity_poly.pdbx_strand_id
1 'polypeptide(L)'
;MVRSKMIRTWGNAAASIVAMTALVIGATGCGSADPAPPAPQLNAHCDQPGATGKLADGPTAYDGRTVYCTPVEGTDTHVWAYTRGPLQHDPNARGYTCDDKDCHFPDGGPVPGYQRCGILCGEPPTSGDVQSGFADCFNAGTPFEECERRLQDGH
;
A
#
# COMPACT_ATOMS: atom_id res chain seq x y z
N MET A 1 -44.89 -22.72 67.12
CA MET A 1 -44.50 -24.01 67.75
C MET A 1 -44.60 -25.10 66.69
N VAL A 2 -43.50 -25.84 66.46
CA VAL A 2 -43.49 -27.26 65.98
C VAL A 2 -44.00 -27.45 64.52
N ARG A 3 -43.36 -28.08 63.53
CA ARG A 3 -42.27 -29.07 63.35
C ARG A 3 -41.95 -29.02 61.84
N SER A 4 -40.70 -28.91 61.42
CA SER A 4 -39.81 -30.04 61.04
C SER A 4 -40.36 -31.01 59.99
N LYS A 5 -39.76 -31.01 58.79
CA LYS A 5 -39.03 -32.15 58.18
C LYS A 5 -38.59 -31.75 56.75
N MET A 6 -37.30 -31.52 56.46
CA MET A 6 -36.20 -32.47 56.22
C MET A 6 -36.40 -33.42 55.02
N ILE A 7 -35.37 -33.40 54.14
CA ILE A 7 -34.77 -34.54 53.40
C ILE A 7 -35.53 -34.95 52.12
N ARG A 8 -34.92 -35.27 50.97
CA ARG A 8 -33.57 -35.24 50.37
C ARG A 8 -33.78 -35.79 48.95
N THR A 9 -32.92 -35.39 47.99
CA THR A 9 -32.40 -36.20 46.84
C THR A 9 -33.43 -36.77 45.85
N TRP A 10 -33.25 -36.73 44.53
CA TRP A 10 -32.29 -37.45 43.70
C TRP A 10 -32.42 -36.90 42.27
N GLY A 11 -31.36 -37.01 41.48
CA GLY A 11 -31.32 -36.49 40.11
C GLY A 11 -31.84 -37.42 39.01
N ASN A 12 -31.73 -36.86 37.82
CA ASN A 12 -31.55 -37.46 36.49
C ASN A 12 -32.76 -37.80 35.62
N ALA A 13 -32.52 -37.50 34.34
CA ALA A 13 -33.15 -38.00 33.11
C ALA A 13 -34.57 -37.45 32.81
N ALA A 14 -34.98 -37.19 31.58
CA ALA A 14 -34.37 -37.09 30.26
C ALA A 14 -35.44 -36.54 29.30
N ALA A 15 -35.00 -36.01 28.16
CA ALA A 15 -35.66 -36.02 26.84
C ALA A 15 -37.10 -35.45 26.67
N SER A 16 -37.24 -34.47 25.77
CA SER A 16 -37.92 -34.60 24.46
C SER A 16 -38.35 -33.22 23.91
N ILE A 17 -37.82 -32.78 22.76
CA ILE A 17 -38.42 -32.79 21.39
C ILE A 17 -39.26 -31.54 21.04
N VAL A 18 -38.66 -30.71 20.18
CA VAL A 18 -39.16 -30.09 18.92
C VAL A 18 -40.41 -29.18 18.93
N ALA A 19 -40.18 -27.92 18.51
CA ALA A 19 -40.83 -27.19 17.39
C ALA A 19 -41.23 -25.75 17.75
N MET A 20 -40.64 -24.76 17.09
CA MET A 20 -41.31 -23.96 16.03
C MET A 20 -40.54 -22.66 15.75
N THR A 21 -40.37 -22.44 14.44
CA THR A 21 -39.87 -21.30 13.69
C THR A 21 -40.36 -19.93 14.16
N ALA A 22 -39.43 -18.98 14.28
CA ALA A 22 -39.69 -17.56 14.03
C ALA A 22 -38.70 -17.08 12.95
N LEU A 23 -39.25 -16.84 11.77
CA LEU A 23 -38.59 -16.22 10.63
C LEU A 23 -38.25 -14.77 11.01
N VAL A 24 -36.98 -14.44 11.18
CA VAL A 24 -36.52 -13.05 11.15
C VAL A 24 -35.91 -12.83 9.78
N ILE A 25 -36.63 -12.10 8.93
CA ILE A 25 -36.14 -11.60 7.64
C ILE A 25 -35.11 -10.51 7.97
N GLY A 26 -33.88 -10.93 8.28
CA GLY A 26 -32.71 -10.09 8.10
C GLY A 26 -32.41 -10.10 6.61
N ALA A 27 -32.39 -8.93 5.98
CA ALA A 27 -31.98 -8.80 4.59
C ALA A 27 -30.52 -9.29 4.46
N THR A 28 -30.36 -10.55 4.08
CA THR A 28 -29.08 -11.10 3.62
C THR A 28 -28.82 -10.47 2.26
N GLY A 29 -28.25 -9.27 2.27
CA GLY A 29 -27.49 -8.78 1.13
C GLY A 29 -26.30 -9.73 0.95
N CYS A 30 -26.50 -10.78 0.16
CA CYS A 30 -25.41 -11.62 -0.33
C CYS A 30 -24.69 -10.81 -1.41
N GLY A 31 -23.96 -9.78 -0.98
CA GLY A 31 -22.91 -9.19 -1.78
C GLY A 31 -21.69 -10.07 -1.58
N SER A 32 -21.39 -10.92 -2.56
CA SER A 32 -20.02 -11.40 -2.72
C SER A 32 -19.16 -10.15 -2.83
N ALA A 33 -18.39 -9.84 -1.78
CA ALA A 33 -17.34 -8.86 -1.91
C ALA A 33 -16.39 -9.43 -2.97
N ASP A 34 -16.29 -8.76 -4.11
CA ASP A 34 -15.24 -9.07 -5.09
C ASP A 34 -13.89 -9.11 -4.35
N PRO A 35 -12.96 -10.00 -4.74
CA PRO A 35 -11.63 -9.99 -4.19
C PRO A 35 -11.07 -8.56 -4.24
N ALA A 36 -10.55 -8.08 -3.11
CA ALA A 36 -9.89 -6.78 -3.10
C ALA A 36 -8.82 -6.77 -4.22
N PRO A 37 -8.72 -5.68 -5.00
CA PRO A 37 -7.71 -5.59 -6.03
C PRO A 37 -6.33 -5.81 -5.40
N PRO A 38 -5.38 -6.42 -6.13
CA PRO A 38 -4.03 -6.61 -5.63
C PRO A 38 -3.44 -5.26 -5.21
N ALA A 39 -2.65 -5.27 -4.14
CA ALA A 39 -1.93 -4.08 -3.73
C ALA A 39 -1.08 -3.56 -4.90
N PRO A 40 -1.02 -2.24 -5.13
CA PRO A 40 -0.17 -1.67 -6.15
C PRO A 40 1.28 -2.08 -5.92
N GLN A 41 1.99 -2.31 -7.03
CA GLN A 41 3.43 -2.51 -7.04
C GLN A 41 4.08 -1.28 -7.65
N LEU A 42 5.13 -0.77 -7.00
CA LEU A 42 5.87 0.38 -7.51
C LEU A 42 6.37 0.09 -8.93
N ASN A 43 6.31 1.08 -9.81
CA ASN A 43 6.63 1.02 -11.23
C ASN A 43 5.67 0.20 -12.10
N ALA A 44 4.77 -0.61 -11.54
CA ALA A 44 3.80 -1.34 -12.34
C ALA A 44 2.84 -0.38 -13.05
N HIS A 45 2.46 -0.72 -14.27
CA HIS A 45 1.45 0.03 -15.02
C HIS A 45 0.09 0.01 -14.31
N CYS A 46 -0.68 1.06 -14.51
CA CYS A 46 -1.98 1.24 -13.91
C CYS A 46 -2.94 1.96 -14.87
N ASP A 47 -4.23 1.62 -14.80
CA ASP A 47 -5.21 2.08 -15.79
C ASP A 47 -6.06 3.25 -15.31
N GLN A 48 -5.94 3.65 -14.04
CA GLN A 48 -6.77 4.67 -13.41
C GLN A 48 -5.93 5.90 -13.04
N PRO A 49 -5.79 6.89 -13.93
CA PRO A 49 -5.03 8.11 -13.66
C PRO A 49 -5.46 8.77 -12.34
N GLY A 50 -4.49 9.12 -11.50
CA GLY A 50 -4.74 9.76 -10.20
C GLY A 50 -5.26 8.81 -9.12
N ALA A 51 -5.45 7.51 -9.41
CA ALA A 51 -5.75 6.54 -8.38
C ALA A 51 -4.66 6.55 -7.30
N THR A 52 -5.07 6.29 -6.06
CA THR A 52 -4.18 6.23 -4.90
C THR A 52 -4.21 4.82 -4.34
N GLY A 53 -3.04 4.32 -3.93
CA GLY A 53 -2.94 3.02 -3.28
C GLY A 53 -1.84 3.00 -2.23
N LYS A 54 -1.69 1.84 -1.59
CA LYS A 54 -0.68 1.58 -0.58
C LYS A 54 0.15 0.39 -1.03
N LEU A 55 1.46 0.57 -1.08
CA LEU A 55 2.36 -0.57 -1.31
C LEU A 55 2.13 -1.62 -0.24
N ALA A 56 2.27 -2.89 -0.62
CA ALA A 56 2.20 -3.99 0.33
C ALA A 56 3.24 -3.80 1.45
N ASP A 57 2.96 -4.36 2.62
CA ASP A 57 3.94 -4.42 3.70
C ASP A 57 5.10 -5.35 3.32
N GLY A 58 6.33 -4.98 3.68
CA GLY A 58 7.54 -5.69 3.34
C GLY A 58 8.74 -5.27 4.19
N PRO A 59 9.96 -5.74 3.87
CA PRO A 59 11.17 -5.46 4.65
C PRO A 59 11.91 -4.18 4.25
N THR A 60 11.47 -3.47 3.20
CA THR A 60 12.13 -2.27 2.68
C THR A 60 11.67 -1.02 3.43
N ALA A 61 12.49 0.03 3.43
CA ALA A 61 12.11 1.35 3.99
C ALA A 61 10.95 2.03 3.26
N TYR A 62 10.43 1.38 2.22
CA TYR A 62 9.50 1.91 1.23
C TYR A 62 8.10 1.27 1.29
N ASP A 63 7.92 0.27 2.15
CA ASP A 63 6.67 -0.47 2.29
C ASP A 63 5.59 0.32 3.04
N GLY A 64 4.32 -0.02 2.79
CA GLY A 64 3.16 0.69 3.36
C GLY A 64 3.02 2.16 2.92
N ARG A 65 3.89 2.64 2.03
CA ARG A 65 3.86 4.02 1.52
C ARG A 65 2.71 4.22 0.54
N THR A 66 2.20 5.45 0.53
CA THR A 66 1.21 5.88 -0.46
C THR A 66 1.87 5.96 -1.83
N VAL A 67 1.19 5.44 -2.85
CA VAL A 67 1.57 5.59 -4.26
C VAL A 67 0.39 6.07 -5.07
N TYR A 68 0.70 6.65 -6.22
CA TYR A 68 -0.23 7.29 -7.15
C TYR A 68 -0.06 6.70 -8.54
N CYS A 69 -1.18 6.49 -9.22
CA CYS A 69 -1.18 6.12 -10.62
C CYS A 69 -0.92 7.36 -11.46
N THR A 70 0.33 7.54 -11.86
CA THR A 70 0.88 8.81 -12.31
C THR A 70 1.25 8.74 -13.78
N PRO A 71 0.93 9.79 -14.58
CA PRO A 71 1.26 9.81 -15.99
C PRO A 71 2.77 9.88 -16.20
N VAL A 72 3.23 9.25 -17.27
CA VAL A 72 4.57 9.47 -17.81
C VAL A 72 4.50 10.57 -18.87
N GLU A 73 5.40 11.53 -18.79
CA GLU A 73 5.44 12.66 -19.71
C GLU A 73 5.72 12.22 -21.14
N GLY A 74 4.93 12.73 -22.09
CA GLY A 74 5.09 12.42 -23.51
C GLY A 74 4.59 11.04 -23.93
N THR A 75 3.86 10.32 -23.06
CA THR A 75 3.23 9.03 -23.36
C THR A 75 1.76 9.01 -22.92
N ASP A 76 1.03 7.95 -23.30
CA ASP A 76 -0.31 7.64 -22.80
C ASP A 76 -0.28 6.65 -21.60
N THR A 77 0.90 6.38 -21.04
CA THR A 77 1.09 5.38 -19.98
C THR A 77 1.05 5.99 -18.60
N HIS A 78 0.55 5.21 -17.64
CA HIS A 78 0.58 5.55 -16.22
C HIS A 78 1.23 4.42 -15.44
N VAL A 79 1.92 4.78 -14.36
CA VAL A 79 2.62 3.84 -13.47
C VAL A 79 2.41 4.23 -12.01
N TRP A 80 2.46 3.25 -11.12
CA TRP A 80 2.47 3.52 -9.68
C TRP A 80 3.79 4.14 -9.23
N ALA A 81 3.75 5.36 -8.72
CA ALA A 81 4.91 6.13 -8.24
C ALA A 81 4.59 6.88 -6.94
N TYR A 82 5.61 7.41 -6.25
CA TYR A 82 5.37 8.18 -5.01
C TYR A 82 4.82 9.59 -5.23
N THR A 83 4.99 10.15 -6.43
CA THR A 83 4.52 11.49 -6.78
C THR A 83 3.18 11.47 -7.51
N ARG A 84 2.41 12.55 -7.39
CA ARG A 84 1.21 12.82 -8.21
C ARG A 84 1.52 13.55 -9.52
N GLY A 85 2.67 14.22 -9.59
CA GLY A 85 3.12 14.95 -10.77
C GLY A 85 3.68 14.00 -11.83
N PRO A 86 3.68 14.38 -13.11
CA PRO A 86 4.12 13.50 -14.19
C PRO A 86 5.57 13.06 -14.00
N LEU A 87 5.85 11.80 -14.31
CA LEU A 87 7.22 11.29 -14.37
C LEU A 87 7.86 11.68 -15.70
N GLN A 88 9.09 12.21 -15.65
CA GLN A 88 9.83 12.56 -16.88
C GLN A 88 10.29 11.32 -17.67
N HIS A 89 10.41 10.18 -17.00
CA HIS A 89 10.93 8.93 -17.58
C HIS A 89 10.05 7.75 -17.18
N ASP A 90 9.74 6.87 -18.14
CA ASP A 90 9.04 5.61 -17.84
C ASP A 90 10.01 4.66 -17.11
N PRO A 91 9.69 4.24 -15.86
CA PRO A 91 10.52 3.28 -15.15
C PRO A 91 10.61 1.92 -15.82
N ASN A 92 9.71 1.56 -16.73
CA ASN A 92 9.74 0.28 -17.45
C ASN A 92 10.51 0.33 -18.76
N ALA A 93 10.87 1.53 -19.24
CA ALA A 93 11.65 1.72 -20.47
C ALA A 93 13.11 2.13 -20.21
N ARG A 94 13.50 2.24 -18.94
CA ARG A 94 14.85 2.60 -18.54
C ARG A 94 15.81 1.46 -18.90
N GLY A 95 16.71 1.68 -19.87
CA GLY A 95 17.68 0.69 -20.34
C GLY A 95 18.81 0.37 -19.34
N TYR A 96 18.53 0.43 -18.04
CA TYR A 96 19.45 0.20 -16.93
C TYR A 96 18.77 -0.58 -15.81
N THR A 97 19.55 -1.12 -14.89
CA THR A 97 19.07 -1.80 -13.68
C THR A 97 19.64 -1.12 -12.44
N CYS A 98 18.87 -1.07 -11.36
CA CYS A 98 19.32 -0.54 -10.07
C CYS A 98 19.35 -1.62 -9.01
N ASP A 99 20.33 -1.50 -8.10
CA ASP A 99 20.28 -2.08 -6.77
C ASP A 99 20.03 -0.98 -5.72
N ASP A 100 20.15 -1.32 -4.43
CA ASP A 100 19.91 -0.38 -3.33
C ASP A 100 20.90 0.80 -3.29
N LYS A 101 22.03 0.71 -4.01
CA LYS A 101 23.14 1.67 -3.94
C LYS A 101 23.31 2.46 -5.23
N ASP A 102 23.25 1.80 -6.38
CA ASP A 102 23.49 2.45 -7.67
C ASP A 102 22.69 1.82 -8.83
N CYS A 103 22.72 2.50 -9.96
CA CYS A 103 22.12 2.03 -11.21
C CYS A 103 23.21 1.88 -12.27
N HIS A 104 23.13 0.78 -13.02
CA HIS A 104 24.11 0.41 -14.04
C HIS A 104 23.45 0.09 -15.38
N PHE A 105 24.11 0.53 -16.45
CA PHE A 105 23.82 0.07 -17.80
C PHE A 105 24.23 -1.40 -17.99
N PRO A 106 23.75 -2.08 -19.06
CA PRO A 106 24.12 -3.46 -19.35
C PRO A 106 25.61 -3.70 -19.58
N ASP A 107 26.37 -2.66 -19.93
CA ASP A 107 27.83 -2.70 -20.07
C ASP A 107 28.58 -2.53 -18.72
N GLY A 108 27.84 -2.35 -17.63
CA GLY A 108 28.36 -2.13 -16.28
C GLY A 108 28.66 -0.66 -15.95
N GLY A 109 28.54 0.27 -16.90
CA GLY A 109 28.75 1.69 -16.68
C GLY A 109 27.73 2.29 -15.70
N PRO A 110 28.12 3.24 -14.83
CA PRO A 110 27.19 3.89 -13.93
C PRO A 110 26.20 4.79 -14.69
N VAL A 111 24.95 4.81 -14.25
CA VAL A 111 23.91 5.66 -14.84
C VAL A 111 23.96 7.05 -14.20
N PRO A 112 24.10 8.13 -15.00
CA PRO A 112 24.07 9.49 -14.47
C PRO A 112 22.74 9.80 -13.76
N GLY A 113 22.80 10.55 -12.66
CA GLY A 113 21.63 10.93 -11.85
C GLY A 113 20.49 11.56 -12.64
N TYR A 114 20.79 12.38 -13.65
CA TYR A 114 19.76 13.05 -14.47
C TYR A 114 18.99 12.11 -15.41
N GLN A 115 19.46 10.88 -15.62
CA GLN A 115 18.75 9.87 -16.42
C GLN A 115 17.91 8.93 -15.55
N ARG A 116 18.02 9.08 -14.22
CA ARG A 116 17.37 8.21 -13.25
C ARG A 116 16.04 8.81 -12.83
N CYS A 117 15.08 7.95 -12.51
CA CYS A 117 13.83 8.39 -11.90
C CYS A 117 14.02 8.71 -10.41
N GLY A 118 15.03 8.11 -9.77
CA GLY A 118 15.36 8.39 -8.37
C GLY A 118 14.35 7.81 -7.39
N ILE A 119 14.21 8.46 -6.24
CA ILE A 119 13.34 7.99 -5.14
C ILE A 119 11.90 7.78 -5.62
N LEU A 120 11.41 8.58 -6.58
CA LEU A 120 10.05 8.51 -7.09
C LEU A 120 9.66 7.13 -7.63
N CYS A 121 10.64 6.38 -8.15
CA CYS A 121 10.49 5.04 -8.69
C CYS A 121 11.16 3.96 -7.82
N GLY A 122 11.56 4.30 -6.59
CA GLY A 122 12.26 3.39 -5.67
C GLY A 122 13.71 3.11 -6.06
N GLU A 123 14.30 3.95 -6.89
CA GLU A 123 15.73 3.89 -7.21
C GLU A 123 16.53 4.64 -6.13
N PRO A 124 17.86 4.47 -6.04
CA PRO A 124 18.64 5.28 -5.13
C PRO A 124 18.46 6.78 -5.43
N PRO A 125 18.74 7.68 -4.47
CA PRO A 125 18.53 9.10 -4.65
C PRO A 125 19.37 9.68 -5.80
N THR A 126 18.79 10.60 -6.58
CA THR A 126 19.53 11.44 -7.51
C THR A 126 20.31 12.53 -6.76
N SER A 127 21.27 13.18 -7.43
CA SER A 127 21.94 14.35 -6.85
C SER A 127 20.97 15.49 -6.50
N GLY A 128 19.85 15.63 -7.21
CA GLY A 128 18.81 16.61 -6.90
C GLY A 128 18.07 16.27 -5.60
N ASP A 129 17.74 15.00 -5.41
CA ASP A 129 17.09 14.51 -4.19
C ASP A 129 17.97 14.71 -2.95
N VAL A 130 19.27 14.51 -3.10
CA VAL A 130 20.25 14.69 -2.01
C VAL A 130 20.44 16.18 -1.70
N GLN A 131 20.70 17.01 -2.71
CA GLN A 131 20.99 18.43 -2.50
C GLN A 131 19.79 19.21 -1.97
N SER A 132 18.58 18.80 -2.33
CA SER A 132 17.35 19.42 -1.83
C SER A 132 16.98 18.96 -0.41
N GLY A 133 17.60 17.90 0.11
CA GLY A 133 17.22 17.27 1.39
C GLY A 133 15.96 16.40 1.29
N PHE A 134 15.43 16.20 0.09
CA PHE A 134 14.27 15.33 -0.15
C PHE A 134 14.54 13.89 0.28
N ALA A 135 15.72 13.37 -0.04
CA ALA A 135 16.13 12.02 0.31
C ALA A 135 16.10 11.77 1.82
N ASP A 136 16.65 12.69 2.61
CA ASP A 136 16.68 12.58 4.07
C ASP A 136 15.27 12.63 4.66
N CYS A 137 14.43 13.54 4.15
CA CYS A 137 13.03 13.62 4.57
C CYS A 137 12.27 12.32 4.30
N PHE A 138 12.39 11.79 3.08
CA PHE A 138 11.68 10.59 2.66
C PHE A 138 12.16 9.35 3.42
N ASN A 139 13.48 9.21 3.61
CA ASN A 139 14.09 8.08 4.33
C ASN A 139 13.79 8.08 5.83
N ALA A 140 13.49 9.25 6.42
CA ALA A 140 13.00 9.34 7.80
C ALA A 140 11.57 8.78 7.99
N GLY A 141 10.91 8.32 6.91
CA GLY A 141 9.54 7.79 6.95
C GLY A 141 8.46 8.87 6.80
N THR A 142 8.86 10.10 6.49
CA THR A 142 7.91 11.19 6.22
C THR A 142 7.14 10.89 4.92
N PRO A 143 5.82 11.14 4.86
CA PRO A 143 5.05 11.02 3.63
C PRO A 143 5.61 11.90 2.50
N PHE A 144 5.48 11.42 1.26
CA PHE A 144 6.02 12.09 0.07
C PHE A 144 5.59 13.56 -0.01
N GLU A 145 4.30 13.82 0.19
CA GLU A 145 3.68 15.14 0.01
C GLU A 145 4.22 16.15 1.02
N GLU A 146 4.53 15.69 2.23
CA GLU A 146 5.14 16.53 3.26
C GLU A 146 6.59 16.85 2.94
N CYS A 147 7.34 15.91 2.35
CA CYS A 147 8.69 16.19 1.87
C CYS A 147 8.69 17.17 0.70
N GLU A 148 7.80 16.97 -0.27
CA GLU A 148 7.64 17.86 -1.42
C GLU A 148 7.26 19.28 -0.98
N ARG A 149 6.32 19.42 -0.04
CA ARG A 149 5.92 20.72 0.52
C ARG A 149 7.09 21.47 1.16
N ARG A 150 7.95 20.77 1.92
CA ARG A 150 9.14 21.38 2.56
C ARG A 150 10.15 21.92 1.55
N LEU A 151 10.29 21.27 0.39
CA LEU A 151 11.15 21.79 -0.68
C LEU A 151 10.60 23.09 -1.26
N GLN A 152 9.28 23.18 -1.41
CA GLN A 152 8.61 24.36 -1.98
C GLN A 152 8.63 25.55 -1.01
N ASP A 153 8.49 25.29 0.30
CA ASP A 153 8.48 26.33 1.35
C ASP A 153 9.89 26.84 1.71
N GLY A 154 10.95 26.15 1.28
CA GLY A 154 12.35 26.47 1.58
C GLY A 154 13.04 27.42 0.60
N HIS A 155 12.29 27.99 -0.35
CA HIS A 155 12.78 28.92 -1.39
C HIS A 155 12.35 30.37 -1.13
#